data_AF-A0A1Z5IWQ2-F1
#
_entry.id   AF-A0A1Z5IWQ2-F1
#
_cell.length_a   1.000
_cell.length_b   1.000
_cell.length_c   1.000
_cell.angle_alpha   90.00
_cell.angle_beta   90.00
_cell.angle_gamma   90.00
#
_symmetry.space_group_name_H-M   'P 1'
#
loop_
_entity.id
_entity.type
_entity.pdbx_description
1 polymer ?
#
loop_
_entity_poly.entity_id
_entity_poly.type
_entity_poly.pdbx_seq_one_letter_code
_entity_poly.pdbx_strand_id
1 'polypeptide(L)' 'MDNETEVSQKEMLKIIGLFRKNGFKGEYETFERSKEVEGEYLVIVSDENTHIKGLFKANPSKDLVSFQHVLNDHNTVA' A
#
# COMPACT_ATOMS: atom_id res chain seq x y z
N MET A 1 7.61 4.41 -23.09
CA MET A 1 7.48 3.19 -22.27
C MET A 1 6.66 3.60 -21.08
N ASP A 2 5.36 3.34 -21.12
CA ASP A 2 4.49 3.59 -19.97
C ASP A 2 4.88 2.55 -18.91
N ASN A 3 5.34 3.01 -17.74
CA ASN A 3 5.58 2.11 -16.61
C ASN A 3 4.21 1.61 -16.15
N GLU A 4 3.78 0.45 -16.65
CA GLU A 4 2.48 -0.18 -16.29
C GLU A 4 2.32 -0.40 -14.77
N THR A 5 3.42 -0.34 -14.01
CA THR A 5 3.46 -0.41 -12.55
C THR A 5 3.22 0.92 -11.84
N GLU A 6 3.28 2.06 -12.55
CA GLU A 6 3.20 3.39 -11.95
C GLU A 6 1.76 3.72 -11.53
N VAL A 7 1.51 3.72 -10.22
CA VAL A 7 0.21 4.05 -9.64
C VAL A 7 -0.06 5.54 -9.84
N SER A 8 -1.17 5.91 -10.46
CA SER A 8 -1.50 7.32 -10.67
C SER A 8 -1.86 8.02 -9.35
N GLN A 9 -1.70 9.34 -9.29
CA GLN A 9 -2.10 10.13 -8.12
C GLN A 9 -3.58 9.93 -7.74
N LYS A 10 -4.46 9.75 -8.74
CA LYS A 10 -5.88 9.47 -8.51
C LYS A 10 -6.09 8.12 -7.82
N GLU A 11 -5.33 7.10 -8.20
CA GLU A 11 -5.36 5.79 -7.54
C GLU A 11 -4.78 5.88 -6.13
N MET A 12 -3.64 6.57 -5.95
CA MET A 12 -3.05 6.79 -4.63
C MET A 12 -4.05 7.43 -3.66
N LEU A 13 -4.77 8.48 -4.08
CA LEU A 13 -5.77 9.13 -3.23
C LEU A 13 -6.94 8.20 -2.87
N LYS A 14 -7.38 7.35 -3.79
CA LYS A 14 -8.42 6.34 -3.50
C LYS A 14 -7.93 5.31 -2.48
N ILE A 15 -6.70 4.83 -2.65
CA ILE A 15 -6.07 3.87 -1.75
C ILE A 15 -5.90 4.50 -0.36
N ILE A 16 -5.33 5.70 -0.25
CA ILE A 16 -5.20 6.43 1.02
C ILE A 16 -6.57 6.61 1.69
N GLY A 17 -7.59 6.99 0.93
CA GLY A 17 -8.97 7.10 1.43
C GLY A 17 -9.49 5.79 2.03
N LEU A 18 -9.24 4.66 1.35
CA LEU A 18 -9.59 3.33 1.82
C LEU A 18 -8.87 2.98 3.14
N PHE A 19 -7.56 3.20 3.24
CA PHE A 19 -6.81 2.92 4.45
C PHE A 19 -7.28 3.77 5.64
N ARG A 20 -7.50 5.06 5.42
CA ARG A 20 -8.02 5.98 6.45
C ARG A 20 -9.40 5.56 6.94
N LYS A 21 -10.29 5.11 6.04
CA LYS A 21 -11.61 4.56 6.40
C LYS A 21 -11.49 3.31 7.29
N ASN A 22 -10.43 2.52 7.10
CA ASN A 22 -10.12 1.34 7.91
C ASN A 22 -9.28 1.65 9.17
N GLY A 23 -9.09 2.93 9.52
CA GLY A 23 -8.42 3.34 10.74
C GLY A 23 -6.89 3.38 10.67
N PHE A 24 -6.29 3.09 9.51
CA PHE A 24 -4.83 3.21 9.34
C PHE A 24 -4.42 4.68 9.22
N LYS A 25 -3.46 5.08 10.03
CA LYS A 25 -2.88 6.42 10.06
C LYS A 25 -1.36 6.33 10.03
N GLY A 26 -0.75 7.26 9.30
CA GLY A 26 0.68 7.21 9.06
C GLY A 26 1.07 7.72 7.68
N GLU A 27 2.33 7.47 7.34
CA GLU A 27 2.92 7.84 6.06
C GLU A 27 2.78 6.70 5.06
N TYR A 28 2.39 7.03 3.82
CA TYR A 28 2.24 6.08 2.73
C TYR A 28 3.45 6.21 1.82
N GLU A 29 4.38 5.29 1.93
CA GLU A 29 5.71 5.42 1.33
C GLU A 29 5.77 4.90 -0.10
N THR A 30 5.10 3.78 -0.36
CA THR A 30 5.18 3.07 -1.65
C THR A 30 3.80 2.62 -2.09
N PHE A 31 3.53 2.73 -3.38
CA PHE A 31 2.33 2.21 -4.04
C PHE A 31 2.74 1.47 -5.31
N GLU A 32 2.35 0.21 -5.42
CA GLU A 32 2.60 -0.61 -6.60
C GLU A 32 1.33 -1.34 -7.02
N ARG A 33 1.10 -1.48 -8.33
CA ARG A 33 0.06 -2.40 -8.82
C ARG A 33 0.53 -3.85 -8.63
N SER A 34 -0.35 -4.71 -8.14
CA SER A 34 -0.10 -6.15 -8.12
C SER A 34 0.02 -6.66 -9.55
N LYS A 35 1.05 -7.47 -9.82
CA LYS A 35 1.21 -8.16 -11.11
C LYS A 35 0.32 -9.41 -11.23
N GLU A 36 -0.20 -9.89 -10.09
CA GLU A 36 -0.95 -11.14 -10.01
C GLU A 36 -2.46 -10.92 -10.08
N VAL A 37 -2.95 -9.80 -9.53
CA VAL A 37 -4.37 -9.53 -9.36
C VAL A 37 -4.69 -8.11 -9.83
N GLU A 38 -5.51 -8.00 -10.88
CA GLU A 38 -5.96 -6.71 -11.39
C GLU A 38 -6.73 -5.91 -10.34
N GLY A 39 -6.38 -4.63 -10.20
CA GLY A 39 -6.99 -3.72 -9.22
C GLY A 39 -6.58 -3.97 -7.76
N GLU A 40 -5.65 -4.90 -7.51
CA GLU A 40 -4.94 -5.01 -6.23
C GLU A 40 -3.66 -4.17 -6.25
N TYR A 41 -3.35 -3.56 -5.12
CA TYR A 41 -2.18 -2.72 -4.92
C TYR A 41 -1.39 -3.22 -3.71
N LEU A 42 -0.07 -3.14 -3.81
CA LEU A 42 0.85 -3.27 -2.69
C LEU A 42 1.17 -1.88 -2.15
N VAL A 43 1.03 -1.70 -0.85
CA VAL A 43 1.18 -0.40 -0.18
C VAL A 43 2.05 -0.57 1.05
N ILE A 44 3.07 0.28 1.17
CA ILE A 44 3.88 0.38 2.39
C ILE A 44 3.35 1.55 3.21
N VAL A 45 2.95 1.26 4.44
CA VAL A 45 2.49 2.26 5.41
C VAL A 45 3.38 2.23 6.64
N SER A 46 3.90 3.38 7.03
CA SER A 46 4.61 3.59 8.29
C SER A 46 3.63 4.13 9.32
N ASP A 47 3.42 3.39 10.40
CA ASP A 47 2.51 3.79 11.48
C ASP A 47 2.93 5.11 12.14
N GLU A 48 1.96 5.99 12.40
CA GLU A 48 2.23 7.35 12.88
C GLU A 48 2.87 7.41 14.29
N ASN A 49 2.65 6.40 15.13
CA ASN A 49 3.07 6.41 16.54
C ASN A 49 4.34 5.60 16.77
N THR A 50 4.48 4.50 16.04
CA THR A 50 5.56 3.51 16.24
C THR A 50 6.62 3.58 15.16
N HIS A 51 6.35 4.24 14.03
CA HIS A 51 7.17 4.23 12.82
C HIS A 51 7.46 2.83 12.26
N ILE A 52 6.70 1.82 12.69
CA ILE A 52 6.78 0.46 12.17
C ILE A 52 6.17 0.48 10.77
N LYS A 53 6.93 -0.02 9.80
CA LYS A 53 6.50 -0.15 8.41
C LYS A 53 5.80 -1.48 8.20
N GLY A 54 4.61 -1.45 7.60
CA GLY A 54 3.88 -2.65 7.20
C GLY A 54 3.67 -2.69 5.70
N LEU A 55 3.78 -3.88 5.11
CA LEU A 55 3.30 -4.14 3.75
C LEU A 55 1.84 -4.57 3.80
N PHE A 56 1.03 -3.97 2.95
CA PHE A 56 -0.40 -4.24 2.83
C PHE A 56 -0.77 -4.53 1.38
N LYS A 57 -1.77 -5.40 1.20
CA LYS A 57 -2.54 -5.52 -0.03
C LYS A 57 -3.81 -4.68 0.09
N ALA A 58 -4.15 -3.95 -0.95
CA ALA A 58 -5.36 -3.13 -1.00
C ALA A 58 -6.13 -3.32 -2.31
N ASN A 59 -7.45 -3.40 -2.22
CA ASN A 59 -8.32 -3.43 -3.39
C ASN A 59 -9.47 -2.41 -3.19
N PRO A 60 -9.36 -1.20 -3.76
CA PRO A 60 -10.38 -0.15 -3.64
C PRO A 60 -11.77 -0.56 -4.13
N SER A 61 -11.86 -1.38 -5.18
CA SER A 61 -13.15 -1.84 -5.74
C SER A 61 -13.86 -2.84 -4.83
N LYS A 62 -13.10 -3.54 -3.96
CA LYS A 62 -13.61 -4.52 -2.98
C LYS A 62 -13.65 -3.98 -1.54
N ASP A 63 -13.30 -2.71 -1.34
CA ASP A 63 -13.19 -2.08 -0.01
C ASP A 63 -12.30 -2.88 0.97
N LEU A 64 -11.22 -3.50 0.45
CA LEU A 64 -10.39 -4.45 1.21
C LEU A 64 -8.99 -3.91 1.47
N VAL A 65 -8.55 -4.00 2.72
CA VAL A 65 -7.15 -3.81 3.14
C VAL A 65 -6.72 -5.04 3.93
N SER A 66 -5.59 -5.65 3.54
CA SER A 66 -5.06 -6.87 4.15
C SER A 66 -3.59 -6.68 4.51
N PHE A 67 -3.28 -6.75 5.80
CA PHE A 67 -1.90 -6.78 6.28
C PHE A 67 -1.17 -8.03 5.77
N GLN A 68 0.08 -7.87 5.35
CA GLN A 68 0.94 -8.97 4.91
C GLN A 68 2.00 -9.29 5.96
N HIS A 69 2.91 -8.36 6.22
CA HIS A 69 3.97 -8.49 7.22
C HIS A 69 4.60 -7.12 7.54
N VAL A 70 5.31 -7.05 8.68
CA VAL A 70 6.14 -5.90 9.04
C VAL A 70 7.41 -5.91 8.18
N LEU A 71 7.80 -4.74 7.67
CA LEU A 71 9.09 -4.53 7.05
C LEU A 71 10.10 -4.19 8.16
N ASN A 72 11.05 -5.10 8.38
CA ASN A 72 12.23 -4.82 9.20
C ASN A 72 13.37 -4.42 8.26
N ASP A 73 14.33 -3.62 8.74
CA ASP A 73 15.54 -3.21 8.01
C ASP A 73 16.42 -4.39 7.52
N HIS A 74 16.06 -5.63 7.86
CA HIS A 74 16.71 -6.85 7.40
C HIS A 74 16.12 -7.45 6.10
N ASN A 75 15.02 -6.90 5.58
CA ASN A 75 14.40 -7.38 4.34
C ASN A 75 14.37 -6.28 3.26
N THR A 76 15.49 -5.60 3.03
CA THR A 76 15.68 -4.96 1.72
C THR A 76 15.83 -6.07 0.70
N VAL A 77 14.79 -6.27 -0.11
CA VAL A 77 14.84 -7.09 -1.32
C VAL A 77 16.03 -6.60 -2.14
N ALA A 78 16.99 -7.50 -2.35
CA ALA A 78 18.15 -7.29 -3.21
C ALA A 78 17.73 -7.25 -4.69
#